data_AF-A0A088CQV7-F1
#
_entry.id   AF-A0A088CQV7-F1
#
_cell.length_a   1.000
_cell.length_b   1.000
_cell.length_c   1.000
_cell.angle_alpha   90.00
_cell.angle_beta   90.00
_cell.angle_gamma   90.00
#
_symmetry.space_group_name_H-M   'P 1'
#
loop_
_entity.id
_entity.type
_entity.pdbx_description
1 polymer ?
#
loop_
_entity_poly.entity_id
_entity_poly.type
_entity_poly.pdbx_seq_one_letter_code
_entity_poly.pdbx_strand_id
1 'polypeptide(L)'
;MNLTMINLSLLNFAFFFNRNFIKKKGKNNVQVIYEDAFSMRKAILKDNACKAGIYMFTNKTTGDIYVGQSIDLRKRFLNYFNLSYINKRNELVINRALIKYGYSKFFLTILEYCDISDLDIREQHYFDTLNPKYNIQKIAGGSSRGLV
;
A
#
# COMPACT_ATOMS: atom_id res chain seq x y z
N MET A 1 11.29 -30.84 10.77
CA MET A 1 10.52 -29.72 11.36
C MET A 1 10.41 -28.63 10.29
N ASN A 2 9.22 -28.44 9.72
CA ASN A 2 9.03 -27.94 8.36
C ASN A 2 9.34 -26.44 8.17
N LEU A 3 10.08 -26.11 7.10
CA LEU A 3 10.33 -24.74 6.60
C LEU A 3 9.04 -23.92 6.39
N THR A 4 7.90 -24.58 6.15
CA THR A 4 6.59 -23.94 6.01
C THR A 4 6.04 -23.38 7.32
N MET A 5 6.32 -24.01 8.46
CA MET A 5 5.85 -23.54 9.79
C MET A 5 6.59 -22.28 10.25
N ILE A 6 7.88 -22.17 9.92
CA ILE A 6 8.72 -21.01 10.27
C ILE A 6 8.26 -19.78 9.48
N ASN A 7 7.97 -19.92 8.19
CA ASN A 7 7.50 -18.81 7.35
C ASN A 7 6.11 -18.28 7.77
N LEU A 8 5.22 -19.18 8.22
CA LEU A 8 3.91 -18.80 8.75
C LEU A 8 4.05 -18.01 10.06
N SER A 9 4.99 -18.37 10.93
CA SER A 9 5.26 -17.63 12.17
C SER A 9 5.82 -16.22 11.93
N LEU A 10 6.71 -16.05 10.94
CA LEU A 10 7.28 -14.74 10.60
C LEU A 10 6.27 -13.83 9.92
N LEU A 11 5.41 -14.37 9.04
CA LEU A 11 4.33 -13.62 8.41
C LEU A 11 3.28 -13.19 9.45
N ASN A 12 2.92 -14.09 10.37
CA ASN A 12 2.04 -13.78 11.50
C ASN A 12 2.68 -12.77 12.46
N PHE A 13 4.00 -12.83 12.67
CA PHE A 13 4.73 -11.86 13.47
C PHE A 13 4.79 -10.49 12.80
N ALA A 14 5.09 -10.42 11.50
CA ALA A 14 5.07 -9.16 10.75
C ALA A 14 3.66 -8.56 10.70
N PHE A 15 2.63 -9.39 10.51
CA PHE A 15 1.23 -8.97 10.58
C PHE A 15 0.83 -8.49 11.98
N PHE A 16 1.20 -9.23 13.02
CA PHE A 16 0.94 -8.87 14.42
C PHE A 16 1.72 -7.62 14.84
N PHE A 17 2.97 -7.48 14.42
CA PHE A 17 3.82 -6.32 14.68
C PHE A 17 3.28 -5.09 13.95
N ASN A 18 2.90 -5.22 12.68
CA ASN A 18 2.24 -4.16 11.93
C ASN A 18 0.94 -3.74 12.65
N ARG A 19 0.08 -4.71 13.00
CA ARG A 19 -1.18 -4.44 13.70
C ARG A 19 -1.00 -3.79 15.08
N ASN A 20 0.05 -4.13 15.82
CA ASN A 20 0.35 -3.53 17.13
C ASN A 20 1.05 -2.17 17.02
N PHE A 21 1.92 -1.98 16.02
CA PHE A 21 2.52 -0.68 15.70
C PHE A 21 1.42 0.33 15.34
N ILE A 22 0.47 -0.12 14.52
CA ILE A 22 -0.74 0.60 14.13
C ILE A 22 -1.64 0.93 15.33
N LYS A 23 -1.93 -0.05 16.20
CA LYS A 23 -2.87 0.13 17.32
C LYS A 23 -2.38 1.11 18.39
N LYS A 24 -1.07 1.32 18.55
CA LYS A 24 -0.52 2.16 19.62
C LYS A 24 -0.72 3.68 19.44
N LYS A 25 -1.12 4.18 18.26
CA LYS A 25 -1.24 5.63 17.96
C LYS A 25 -2.69 6.15 17.91
N GLY A 26 -3.49 5.88 18.93
CA GLY A 26 -4.94 6.16 18.94
C GLY A 26 -5.35 7.63 18.68
N LYS A 27 -6.24 7.83 17.70
CA LYS A 27 -7.64 8.33 17.81
C LYS A 27 -8.20 8.40 16.38
N ASN A 28 -9.29 7.67 16.13
CA ASN A 28 -10.07 7.60 14.89
C ASN A 28 -9.26 7.59 13.57
N ASN A 29 -8.77 6.43 13.12
CA ASN A 29 -8.47 6.27 11.69
C ASN A 29 -8.69 4.81 11.30
N VAL A 30 -9.76 4.56 10.56
CA VAL A 30 -10.12 3.22 10.11
C VAL A 30 -9.02 2.72 9.17
N GLN A 31 -8.24 1.76 9.66
CA GLN A 31 -7.28 1.05 8.83
C GLN A 31 -7.92 -0.21 8.27
N VAL A 32 -8.03 -0.25 6.95
CA VAL A 32 -8.49 -1.43 6.24
C VAL A 32 -7.26 -2.17 5.73
N ILE A 33 -7.14 -3.45 6.03
CA ILE A 33 -6.07 -4.30 5.54
C ILE A 33 -6.69 -5.35 4.62
N TYR A 34 -6.23 -5.36 3.37
CA TYR A 34 -6.51 -6.42 2.42
C TYR A 34 -5.35 -7.40 2.43
N GLU A 35 -5.61 -8.61 2.92
CA GLU A 35 -4.59 -9.61 3.15
C GLU A 35 -3.92 -10.08 1.86
N ASP A 36 -4.62 -10.05 0.73
CA ASP A 36 -4.11 -10.46 -0.57
C ASP A 36 -4.63 -9.55 -1.68
N ALA A 37 -3.74 -8.77 -2.29
CA ALA A 37 -4.13 -7.80 -3.32
C ALA A 37 -4.69 -8.44 -4.60
N PHE A 38 -4.43 -9.73 -4.86
CA PHE A 38 -4.95 -10.42 -6.04
C PHE A 38 -6.38 -10.93 -5.84
N SER A 39 -6.61 -11.71 -4.78
CA SER A 39 -7.90 -12.34 -4.51
C SER A 39 -8.93 -11.31 -4.04
N MET A 40 -8.50 -10.29 -3.29
CA MET A 40 -9.37 -9.25 -2.77
C MET A 40 -9.56 -8.06 -3.72
N ARG A 41 -9.01 -8.10 -4.95
CA ARG A 41 -9.08 -6.97 -5.91
C ARG A 41 -10.49 -6.39 -6.07
N LYS A 42 -11.53 -7.25 -6.10
CA LYS A 42 -12.92 -6.79 -6.24
C LYS A 42 -13.40 -6.00 -5.01
N ALA A 43 -13.06 -6.47 -3.81
CA ALA A 43 -13.35 -5.77 -2.56
C ALA A 43 -12.57 -4.45 -2.49
N ILE A 44 -11.27 -4.48 -2.77
CA ILE A 44 -10.41 -3.28 -2.82
C ILE A 44 -11.04 -2.20 -3.71
N LEU A 45 -11.48 -2.56 -4.92
CA LEU A 45 -12.08 -1.59 -5.85
C LEU A 45 -13.45 -1.09 -5.40
N LYS A 46 -14.28 -1.97 -4.82
CA LYS A 46 -15.62 -1.62 -4.33
C LYS A 46 -15.56 -0.70 -3.11
N ASP A 47 -14.74 -1.07 -2.13
CA ASP A 47 -14.70 -0.44 -0.82
C ASP A 47 -14.02 0.95 -0.86
N ASN A 48 -13.21 1.21 -1.89
CA ASN A 48 -12.46 2.46 -2.07
C ASN A 48 -13.04 3.38 -3.16
N ALA A 49 -14.27 3.14 -3.62
CA ALA A 49 -14.94 3.99 -4.59
C ALA A 49 -15.18 5.40 -4.01
N CYS A 50 -14.77 6.45 -4.75
CA CYS A 50 -14.94 7.86 -4.38
C CYS A 50 -14.28 8.26 -3.05
N LYS A 51 -13.23 7.55 -2.64
CA LYS A 51 -12.47 7.86 -1.42
C LYS A 51 -11.09 8.38 -1.77
N ALA A 52 -10.71 9.50 -1.16
CA ALA A 52 -9.34 9.99 -1.13
C ALA A 52 -8.61 9.45 0.10
N GLY A 53 -7.29 9.30 0.02
CA GLY A 53 -6.50 8.89 1.17
C GLY A 53 -5.10 8.39 0.86
N ILE A 54 -4.48 7.84 1.91
CA ILE A 54 -3.13 7.29 1.91
C ILE A 54 -3.21 5.76 2.01
N TYR A 55 -2.45 5.09 1.17
CA TYR A 55 -2.37 3.63 1.12
C TYR A 55 -0.92 3.15 1.16
N MET A 56 -0.77 1.87 1.49
CA MET A 56 0.52 1.21 1.53
C MET A 56 0.43 -0.20 0.93
N PHE A 57 1.34 -0.50 0.01
CA PHE A 57 1.62 -1.87 -0.40
C PHE A 57 2.78 -2.42 0.43
N THR A 58 2.61 -3.61 1.01
CA THR A 58 3.67 -4.32 1.75
C THR A 58 3.97 -5.64 1.07
N ASN A 59 5.21 -5.85 0.66
CA ASN A 59 5.64 -7.12 0.11
C ASN A 59 5.77 -8.16 1.23
N LYS A 60 4.95 -9.21 1.18
CA LYS A 60 4.94 -10.33 2.14
C LYS A 60 6.26 -11.10 2.20
N THR A 61 7.03 -11.06 1.11
CA THR A 61 8.26 -11.84 0.95
C THR A 61 9.47 -11.08 1.50
N THR A 62 9.56 -9.79 1.23
CA THR A 62 10.74 -8.98 1.62
C THR A 62 10.49 -8.07 2.81
N GLY A 63 9.23 -7.81 3.18
CA GLY A 63 8.85 -6.81 4.18
C GLY A 63 8.95 -5.36 3.67
N ASP A 64 9.45 -5.14 2.45
CA ASP A 64 9.59 -3.80 1.89
C ASP A 64 8.20 -3.19 1.59
N ILE A 65 8.10 -1.87 1.75
CA ILE A 65 6.85 -1.13 1.61
C ILE A 65 6.93 -0.02 0.55
N TYR A 66 5.77 0.30 -0.01
CA TYR A 66 5.49 1.49 -0.80
C TYR A 66 4.33 2.24 -0.17
N VAL A 67 4.44 3.56 -0.03
CA VAL A 67 3.35 4.44 0.41
C VAL A 67 2.96 5.33 -0.76
N GLY A 68 1.66 5.56 -0.94
CA GLY A 68 1.17 6.52 -1.91
C GLY A 68 -0.16 7.15 -1.50
N GLN A 69 -0.50 8.24 -2.15
CA GLN A 69 -1.76 8.97 -1.97
C GLN A 69 -2.59 9.03 -3.26
N SER A 70 -3.91 9.21 -3.14
CA SER A 70 -4.79 9.44 -4.29
C SER A 70 -6.03 10.26 -3.88
N ILE A 71 -6.51 11.11 -4.79
CA ILE A 71 -7.84 11.74 -4.67
C ILE A 71 -8.99 10.74 -4.93
N ASP A 72 -8.69 9.65 -5.65
CA ASP A 72 -9.61 8.54 -5.94
C ASP A 72 -8.83 7.23 -5.85
N LEU A 73 -8.94 6.57 -4.71
CA LEU A 73 -8.24 5.32 -4.42
C LEU A 73 -8.67 4.20 -5.36
N ARG A 74 -9.96 4.11 -5.72
CA ARG A 74 -10.43 3.11 -6.69
C ARG A 74 -9.76 3.27 -8.04
N LYS A 75 -9.68 4.49 -8.60
CA LYS A 75 -8.97 4.74 -9.87
C LYS A 75 -7.50 4.38 -9.78
N ARG A 76 -6.84 4.77 -8.68
CA ARG A 76 -5.43 4.41 -8.45
C ARG A 76 -5.22 2.90 -8.40
N PHE A 77 -6.08 2.15 -7.73
CA PHE A 77 -5.97 0.69 -7.66
C PHE A 77 -6.31 0.02 -8.99
N LEU A 78 -7.26 0.55 -9.78
CA LEU A 78 -7.47 0.10 -11.16
C LEU A 78 -6.20 0.20 -11.99
N ASN A 79 -5.46 1.31 -11.86
CA ASN A 79 -4.18 1.51 -12.55
C ASN A 79 -3.14 0.46 -12.13
N TYR A 80 -2.99 0.17 -10.83
CA TYR A 80 -2.07 -0.88 -10.39
C TYR A 80 -2.46 -2.28 -10.88
N PHE A 81 -3.75 -2.61 -10.92
CA PHE A 81 -4.23 -3.91 -11.39
C PHE A 81 -4.30 -4.02 -12.91
N ASN A 82 -3.99 -2.95 -13.65
CA ASN A 82 -3.87 -2.98 -15.09
C ASN A 82 -2.41 -3.24 -15.50
N LEU A 83 -2.14 -4.45 -15.97
CA LEU A 83 -0.79 -4.87 -16.35
C LEU A 83 -0.19 -4.01 -17.46
N SER A 84 -0.99 -3.54 -18.43
CA SER A 84 -0.52 -2.64 -19.49
C SER A 84 -0.08 -1.28 -18.92
N TYR A 85 -0.84 -0.75 -17.96
CA TYR A 85 -0.53 0.51 -17.30
C TYR A 85 0.79 0.43 -16.52
N ILE A 86 0.95 -0.57 -15.65
CA ILE A 86 2.14 -0.65 -14.80
C ILE A 86 3.41 -1.03 -15.58
N ASN A 87 3.29 -1.77 -16.70
CA ASN A 87 4.43 -2.04 -17.58
C ASN A 87 4.93 -0.78 -18.29
N LYS A 88 4.03 0.12 -18.69
CA LYS A 88 4.40 1.42 -19.28
C LYS A 88 5.04 2.37 -18.28
N ARG A 89 4.84 2.12 -16.99
CA ARG A 89 5.36 2.94 -15.88
C ARG A 89 6.39 2.17 -15.04
N ASN A 90 7.28 1.45 -15.72
CA ASN A 90 8.26 0.58 -15.07
C ASN A 90 9.38 1.37 -14.37
N GLU A 91 9.45 2.68 -14.49
CA GLU A 91 10.34 3.56 -13.73
C GLU A 91 10.00 3.54 -12.23
N LEU A 92 8.73 3.32 -11.89
CA LEU A 92 8.26 3.20 -10.51
C LEU A 92 8.67 1.85 -9.92
N VAL A 93 9.39 1.87 -8.80
CA VAL A 93 9.88 0.65 -8.12
C VAL A 93 8.72 -0.26 -7.72
N ILE A 94 7.61 0.30 -7.24
CA ILE A 94 6.42 -0.46 -6.88
C ILE A 94 5.84 -1.24 -8.07
N ASN A 95 5.82 -0.67 -9.28
CA ASN A 95 5.32 -1.37 -10.46
C ASN A 95 6.19 -2.56 -10.80
N ARG A 96 7.52 -2.38 -10.80
CA ARG A 96 8.47 -3.49 -10.98
C ARG A 96 8.31 -4.56 -9.89
N ALA A 97 8.08 -4.16 -8.65
CA ALA A 97 7.88 -5.09 -7.54
C ALA A 97 6.57 -5.89 -7.69
N LEU A 98 5.46 -5.24 -8.04
CA LEU A 98 4.17 -5.90 -8.30
C LEU A 98 4.27 -6.91 -9.46
N ILE A 99 4.98 -6.56 -10.54
CA ILE A 99 5.23 -7.47 -11.67
C ILE A 99 6.13 -8.64 -11.24
N LYS A 100 7.25 -8.36 -10.56
CA LYS A 100 8.26 -9.36 -10.20
C LYS A 100 7.73 -10.40 -9.21
N TYR A 101 7.02 -9.96 -8.17
CA TYR A 101 6.58 -10.86 -7.08
C TYR A 101 5.13 -11.33 -7.24
N GLY A 102 4.33 -10.64 -8.05
CA GLY A 102 2.90 -10.90 -8.21
C GLY A 102 2.05 -10.31 -7.07
N TYR A 103 0.83 -9.89 -7.39
CA TYR A 103 -0.07 -9.20 -6.46
C TYR A 103 -0.42 -10.00 -5.19
N SER A 104 -0.48 -11.33 -5.27
CA SER A 104 -0.77 -12.19 -4.10
C SER A 104 0.32 -12.14 -3.02
N LYS A 105 1.52 -11.68 -3.39
CA LYS A 105 2.63 -11.42 -2.45
C LYS A 105 2.56 -10.04 -1.81
N PHE A 106 1.46 -9.31 -1.96
CA PHE A 106 1.28 -8.00 -1.33
C PHE A 106 0.06 -7.94 -0.43
N PHE A 107 0.26 -7.31 0.73
CA PHE A 107 -0.81 -6.68 1.47
C PHE A 107 -1.10 -5.30 0.85
N LEU A 108 -2.36 -4.89 0.86
CA LEU A 108 -2.74 -3.50 0.65
C LEU A 108 -3.38 -2.97 1.92
N THR A 109 -2.83 -1.91 2.49
CA THR A 109 -3.37 -1.24 3.68
C THR A 109 -3.85 0.14 3.30
N ILE A 110 -5.08 0.50 3.67
CA ILE A 110 -5.49 1.89 3.73
C ILE A 110 -5.02 2.42 5.08
N LEU A 111 -4.02 3.29 5.03
CA LEU A 111 -3.45 3.91 6.23
C LEU A 111 -4.40 4.97 6.78
N GLU A 112 -5.03 5.72 5.88
CA GLU A 112 -5.88 6.85 6.22
C GLU A 112 -6.78 7.25 5.06
N TYR A 113 -8.05 7.55 5.34
CA TYR A 113 -8.88 8.36 4.45
C TYR A 113 -8.80 9.80 4.94
N CYS A 114 -8.49 10.74 4.04
CA CYS A 114 -8.32 12.15 4.40
C CYS A 114 -8.82 13.06 3.28
N ASP A 115 -8.98 14.34 3.60
CA ASP A 115 -9.36 15.35 2.63
C ASP A 115 -8.26 15.54 1.58
N ILE A 116 -8.67 15.96 0.38
CA ILE A 116 -7.76 16.16 -0.75
C ILE A 116 -6.69 17.21 -0.43
N SER A 117 -7.04 18.24 0.35
CA SER A 117 -6.12 19.29 0.79
C SER A 117 -4.96 18.75 1.64
N ASP A 118 -5.18 17.62 2.31
CA ASP A 118 -4.26 17.11 3.32
C ASP A 118 -3.34 16.04 2.76
N LEU A 119 -3.62 15.53 1.55
CA LEU A 119 -2.95 14.34 1.01
C LEU A 119 -1.43 14.43 1.01
N ASP A 120 -0.86 15.56 0.62
CA ASP A 120 0.60 15.74 0.57
C ASP A 120 1.20 15.76 1.99
N ILE A 121 0.54 16.42 2.94
CA ILE A 121 0.96 16.49 4.35
C ILE A 121 0.88 15.09 4.98
N ARG A 122 -0.20 14.35 4.70
CA ARG A 122 -0.38 12.99 5.22
C ARG A 122 0.59 12.00 4.56
N GLU A 123 0.83 12.08 3.26
CA GLU A 123 1.84 11.25 2.58
C GLU A 123 3.23 11.48 3.16
N GLN A 124 3.62 12.75 3.36
CA GLN A 124 4.91 13.07 3.98
C GLN A 124 5.02 12.50 5.40
N HIS A 125 3.96 12.63 6.21
CA HIS A 125 3.92 12.02 7.55
C HIS A 125 4.23 10.51 7.51
N TYR A 126 3.68 9.77 6.53
CA TYR A 126 3.95 8.34 6.40
C TYR A 126 5.33 8.03 5.80
N PHE A 127 5.89 8.89 4.96
CA PHE A 127 7.29 8.74 4.52
C PHE A 127 8.25 8.86 5.71
N ASP A 128 8.06 9.90 6.54
CA ASP A 128 8.92 10.19 7.67
C ASP A 128 8.82 9.11 8.76
N THR A 129 7.62 8.56 8.96
CA THR A 129 7.37 7.57 10.02
C THR A 129 7.68 6.13 9.62
N LEU A 130 7.56 5.79 8.33
CA LEU A 130 7.69 4.40 7.86
C LEU A 130 8.93 4.13 7.01
N ASN A 131 9.59 5.18 6.50
CA ASN A 131 10.77 5.11 5.62
C ASN A 131 10.61 4.08 4.46
N PRO A 132 9.66 4.29 3.55
CA PRO A 132 9.29 3.28 2.56
C PRO A 132 10.38 3.08 1.49
N LYS A 133 10.86 1.84 1.37
CA LYS A 133 11.98 1.48 0.47
C LYS A 133 11.63 1.57 -1.02
N TYR A 134 10.38 1.30 -1.39
CA TYR A 134 9.95 1.39 -2.79
C TYR A 134 9.65 2.84 -3.24
N ASN A 135 9.65 3.80 -2.33
CA ASN A 135 9.57 5.23 -2.67
C ASN A 135 10.99 5.77 -2.90
N ILE A 136 11.33 6.03 -4.17
CA ILE A 136 12.58 6.69 -4.55
C ILE A 136 12.57 8.15 -4.06
N GLN A 137 11.46 8.86 -4.35
CA GLN A 137 11.26 10.22 -3.88
C GLN A 137 11.05 10.22 -2.36
N LYS A 138 11.69 11.17 -1.67
CA LYS A 138 11.60 11.34 -0.21
C LYS A 138 10.69 12.49 0.22
N ILE A 139 10.27 13.31 -0.75
CA ILE A 139 9.35 14.42 -0.56
C ILE A 139 8.03 14.05 -1.23
N ALA A 140 6.92 14.23 -0.52
CA ALA A 140 5.57 14.00 -1.01
C ALA A 140 5.17 14.98 -2.14
N GLY A 141 4.09 14.66 -2.85
CA GLY A 141 3.53 15.54 -3.89
C GLY A 141 4.23 15.47 -5.26
N GLY A 142 5.36 14.77 -5.36
CA GLY A 142 6.03 14.50 -6.65
C GLY A 142 5.48 13.29 -7.43
N SER A 143 4.44 12.62 -6.90
CA SER A 143 3.72 11.54 -7.59
C SER A 143 2.40 12.05 -8.19
N SER A 144 1.97 11.52 -9.33
CA SER A 144 0.70 11.91 -9.94
C SER A 144 -0.44 11.55 -8.99
N ARG A 145 -1.26 12.52 -8.53
CA ARG A 145 -2.39 12.32 -7.59
C ARG A 145 -3.55 11.46 -8.13
N GLY A 146 -3.32 10.64 -9.16
CA GLY A 146 -4.34 9.87 -9.85
C GLY A 146 -5.01 10.66 -10.98
N LEU A 147 -4.38 11.75 -11.43
CA LEU A 147 -4.87 12.64 -12.49
C LEU A 147 -4.67 12.09 -13.92
N VAL A 148 -4.31 10.81 -14.08
CA VAL A 148 -4.09 10.16 -15.38
C VAL A 148 -4.64 8.75 -15.39
#